data_AF-A0A7W7Y0L1-F1
#
_entry.id   AF-A0A7W7Y0L1-F1
#
_cell.length_a   1.000
_cell.length_b   1.000
_cell.length_c   1.000
_cell.angle_alpha   90.00
_cell.angle_beta   90.00
_cell.angle_gamma   90.00
#
_symmetry.space_group_name_H-M   'P 1'
#
loop_
_entity.id
_entity.type
_entity.pdbx_description
1 polymer ?
#
loop_
_entity_poly.entity_id
_entity_poly.type
_entity_poly.pdbx_seq_one_letter_code
_entity_poly.pdbx_strand_id
1 'polypeptide(L)' 'MACSEVWRWRAHVRSQVRSGLSQVVYCRLWGIPRWEFAAWRRRLWGQEVAPLRLLPIVRRDG' A
#
# COMPACT_ATOMS: atom_id res chain seq x y z
N MET A 1 5.77 8.03 19.04
CA MET A 1 6.35 6.79 18.44
C MET A 1 5.59 6.24 17.22
N ALA A 2 4.48 6.87 16.76
CA ALA A 2 3.65 6.36 15.66
C ALA A 2 4.33 6.35 14.26
N CYS A 3 5.31 7.22 13.99
CA CYS A 3 5.98 7.24 12.68
C CYS A 3 6.72 5.91 12.38
N SER A 4 7.35 5.30 13.39
CA SER A 4 8.16 4.09 13.21
C SER A 4 7.35 2.90 12.68
N GLU A 5 6.12 2.75 13.15
CA GLU A 5 5.23 1.66 12.76
C GLU A 5 4.69 1.85 11.35
N VAL A 6 4.24 3.05 11.00
CA VAL A 6 3.76 3.36 9.64
C VAL A 6 4.85 3.13 8.60
N TRP A 7 6.10 3.52 8.89
CA TRP A 7 7.24 3.27 8.00
C TRP A 7 7.53 1.78 7.82
N ARG A 8 7.47 0.99 8.90
CA ARG A 8 7.63 -0.47 8.84
C ARG A 8 6.59 -1.10 7.93
N TRP A 9 5.31 -0.75 8.09
CA TRP A 9 4.24 -1.29 7.25
C TRP A 9 4.34 -0.84 5.79
N ARG A 10 4.74 0.42 5.53
CA ARG A 10 5.05 0.89 4.18
C ARG A 10 6.15 0.08 3.51
N ALA A 11 7.22 -0.25 4.24
CA ALA A 11 8.31 -1.06 3.73
C ALA A 11 7.82 -2.46 3.33
N HIS A 12 7.00 -3.10 4.18
CA HIS A 12 6.43 -4.41 3.87
C HIS A 12 5.49 -4.38 2.66
N VAL A 13 4.60 -3.38 2.55
CA VAL A 13 3.70 -3.25 1.39
C VAL A 13 4.50 -3.06 0.10
N ARG A 14 5.50 -2.16 0.09
CA ARG A 14 6.37 -1.96 -1.08
C ARG A 14 7.16 -3.21 -1.44
N SER A 15 7.70 -3.91 -0.44
CA SER A 15 8.42 -5.17 -0.63
C SER A 15 7.51 -6.25 -1.22
N GLN A 16 6.26 -6.37 -0.74
CA GLN A 16 5.28 -7.31 -1.29
C GLN A 16 4.97 -7.00 -2.76
N VAL A 17 4.70 -5.73 -3.09
CA VAL A 17 4.45 -5.30 -4.48
C VAL A 17 5.64 -5.61 -5.38
N ARG A 18 6.87 -5.25 -4.96
CA ARG A 18 8.10 -5.51 -5.74
C ARG A 18 8.40 -7.00 -5.92
N SER A 19 8.04 -7.82 -4.93
CA SER A 19 8.25 -9.27 -5.00
C SER A 19 7.31 -10.00 -5.95
N GLY A 20 6.17 -9.38 -6.33
CA GLY A 20 5.11 -10.03 -7.10
C GLY A 20 4.39 -11.17 -6.36
N LEU A 21 4.76 -11.44 -5.10
CA LEU A 21 4.16 -12.51 -4.31
C LEU A 21 2.72 -12.15 -3.96
N SER A 22 1.88 -13.18 -3.92
CA SER A 22 0.55 -13.03 -3.32
C SER A 22 0.68 -12.65 -1.85
N GLN A 23 -0.31 -11.92 -1.33
CA GLN A 23 -0.31 -11.51 0.09
C GLN A 23 -0.12 -12.70 1.04
N VAL A 24 -0.73 -13.86 0.73
CA VAL A 24 -0.64 -15.06 1.55
C VAL A 24 0.80 -15.57 1.62
N VAL A 25 1.46 -15.68 0.47
CA VAL A 25 2.84 -16.17 0.38
C VAL A 25 3.79 -15.19 1.06
N TYR A 26 3.63 -13.90 0.82
CA TYR A 26 4.44 -12.86 1.47
C TYR A 26 4.31 -12.91 3.00
N CYS A 27 3.07 -12.92 3.52
CA CYS A 27 2.83 -12.98 4.97
C CYS A 27 3.44 -14.25 5.61
N ARG A 28 3.36 -15.39 4.91
CA ARG A 28 3.94 -16.66 5.39
C ARG A 28 5.47 -16.61 5.46
N LEU A 29 6.14 -16.06 4.44
CA LEU A 29 7.60 -15.98 4.39
C LEU A 29 8.16 -15.03 5.45
N TRP A 30 7.46 -13.93 5.72
CA TRP A 30 7.92 -12.89 6.64
C TRP A 30 7.36 -13.03 8.07
N GLY A 31 6.60 -14.10 8.35
CA GLY A 31 6.01 -14.34 9.67
C GLY A 31 5.00 -13.28 10.10
N ILE A 32 4.33 -12.62 9.15
CA ILE A 32 3.43 -11.50 9.42
C ILE A 32 1.99 -12.00 9.50
N PRO A 33 1.20 -11.57 10.50
CA PRO A 33 -0.23 -11.87 10.54
C PRO A 33 -0.94 -11.29 9.31
N ARG A 34 -1.60 -12.17 8.54
CA ARG A 34 -2.25 -11.79 7.28
C ARG A 34 -3.30 -10.69 7.46
N TRP A 35 -4.07 -10.75 8.55
CA TRP A 35 -5.13 -9.79 8.86
C TRP A 35 -4.57 -8.40 9.13
N GLU A 36 -3.45 -8.33 9.86
CA GLU A 36 -2.78 -7.09 10.22
C GLU A 36 -2.18 -6.43 8.98
N PHE A 37 -1.49 -7.22 8.15
CA PHE A 37 -0.98 -6.76 6.86
C PHE A 37 -2.11 -6.26 5.95
N ALA A 38 -3.27 -6.95 5.91
CA ALA A 38 -4.40 -6.52 5.11
C ALA A 38 -4.98 -5.17 5.57
N ALA A 39 -5.06 -4.96 6.89
CA ALA A 39 -5.54 -3.72 7.48
C ALA A 39 -4.60 -2.55 7.13
N TRP A 40 -3.29 -2.74 7.33
CA TRP A 40 -2.29 -1.73 7.01
C TRP A 40 -2.20 -1.44 5.52
N ARG A 41 -2.25 -2.46 4.66
CA ARG A 41 -2.25 -2.26 3.22
C ARG A 41 -3.44 -1.43 2.76
N ARG A 42 -4.66 -1.68 3.28
CA ARG A 42 -5.84 -0.86 2.97
C ARG A 42 -5.70 0.58 3.47
N ARG A 43 -5.22 0.76 4.70
CA ARG A 43 -4.98 2.09 5.28
C ARG A 43 -3.99 2.90 4.45
N LEU A 44 -2.90 2.27 4.01
CA LEU A 44 -1.86 2.92 3.20
C LEU A 44 -2.35 3.23 1.78
N TRP A 45 -3.15 2.36 1.16
CA TRP A 45 -3.75 2.62 -0.14
C TRP A 45 -4.69 3.83 -0.11
N GLY A 46 -5.52 3.95 0.94
CA GLY A 46 -6.39 5.11 1.13
C GLY A 46 -5.63 6.42 1.32
N GLN A 47 -4.41 6.37 1.90
CA GLN A 47 -3.54 7.54 2.03
C GLN A 47 -2.76 7.87 0.75
N GLU A 48 -2.48 6.89 -0.11
CA GLU A 48 -1.79 7.11 -1.39
C GLU A 48 -2.75 7.57 -2.51
N VAL A 49 -4.03 7.16 -2.43
CA VAL A 49 -5.09 7.55 -3.37
C VAL A 49 -5.74 8.89 -3.01
N ALA A 50 -5.59 9.37 -1.77
CA ALA A 50 -5.97 10.73 -1.39
C ALA A 50 -4.71 11.63 -1.43
N PRO A 51 -4.37 12.32 -2.55
CA PRO A 51 -5.28 12.85 -3.56
C PRO A 51 -4.80 12.52 -4.99
N LEU A 52 -5.40 11.52 -5.62
CA LEU A 52 -5.78 11.69 -7.02
C LEU A 52 -6.84 12.79 -7.04
N ARG A 53 -6.41 14.05 -6.87
CA ARG A 53 -7.15 15.21 -7.38
C ARG A 53 -7.48 14.80 -8.79
N LEU A 54 -8.76 14.55 -9.04
CA LEU A 54 -9.32 14.36 -10.36
C LEU A 54 -8.73 15.48 -11.23
N LEU A 55 -7.68 15.15 -11.98
CA LEU A 55 -7.11 16.10 -12.92
C LEU A 55 -8.26 16.33 -13.90
N PRO A 56 -8.78 17.56 -14.03
CA PRO A 56 -9.78 17.81 -15.04
C PRO A 56 -9.18 17.37 -16.37
N ILE A 57 -9.84 16.44 -17.03
CA ILE A 57 -9.46 16.03 -18.38
C ILE A 57 -9.65 17.29 -19.23
N VAL A 58 -8.56 18.03 -19.45
CA VAL A 58 -8.56 19.13 -20.42
C VAL A 58 -8.73 18.45 -21.77
N ARG A 59 -9.96 18.47 -22.29
CA ARG A 59 -10.19 18.18 -23.70
C ARG A 59 -9.52 19.31 -24.45
N ARG A 60 -8.44 18.97 -25.15
CA ARG A 60 -7.84 19.85 -26.15
C ARG A 60 -8.79 19.83 -27.34
N ASP A 61 -9.69 20.81 -27.39
CA ASP A 61 -10.40 21.12 -28.63
C ASP A 61 -9.36 21.64 -29.65
N GLY A 62 -9.52 21.19 -30.89
CA GLY A 62 -8.54 21.26 -31.97
C GLY A 62 -8.26 22.64 -32.52
#